data_AF-A0A4Q3AB54-F1
#
_entry.id   AF-A0A4Q3AB54-F1
#
_cell.length_a   1.000
_cell.length_b   1.000
_cell.length_c   1.000
_cell.angle_alpha   90.00
_cell.angle_beta   90.00
_cell.angle_gamma   90.00
#
_symmetry.space_group_name_H-M   'P 1'
#
loop_
_entity.id
_entity.type
_entity.pdbx_description
1 polymer ?
#
loop_
_entity_poly.entity_id
_entity_poly.type
_entity_poly.pdbx_seq_one_letter_code
_entity_poly.pdbx_strand_id
1 'polypeptide(L)'
;MDFLACAQSMKRQSLPLCSLLLVAAILPASAQFQPATKPPKVPDGASWANGSWFYLYDTKVPWELAKKKCESVGGQLAVIKDAETWACVRKLTSRRECWLGGTDEKQEGTWKWVDGTVLGYTNWLDGEPNNSDNSEHYLSTSIQEDGWLDVAKGYDANKGYVCQWKSAETDEFNRLRDRWREAKARAVEPINAKYRQELQKLLDQANKAGKQDEAVALKKEIDAIE
;
A
#
# COMPACT_ATOMS: atom_id res chain seq x y z
N MET A 1 -45.00 -6.87 13.84
CA MET A 1 -45.43 -8.15 14.42
C MET A 1 -45.48 -9.16 13.29
N ASP A 2 -44.78 -10.27 13.22
CA ASP A 2 -43.64 -10.88 13.94
C ASP A 2 -43.34 -12.15 13.10
N PHE A 3 -42.09 -12.40 12.70
CA PHE A 3 -41.14 -13.30 13.36
C PHE A 3 -41.53 -14.80 13.37
N LEU A 4 -40.59 -15.63 12.88
CA LEU A 4 -40.35 -17.03 13.29
C LEU A 4 -41.37 -18.12 12.90
N ALA A 5 -40.99 -19.02 11.98
CA ALA A 5 -40.81 -20.47 12.26
C ALA A 5 -40.70 -21.29 10.97
N CYS A 6 -39.48 -21.44 10.45
CA CYS A 6 -39.11 -22.64 9.70
C CYS A 6 -37.84 -23.23 10.35
N ALA A 7 -37.94 -23.47 11.65
CA ALA A 7 -37.01 -24.28 12.41
C ALA A 7 -37.79 -25.46 12.96
N GLN A 8 -37.19 -26.65 12.88
CA GLN A 8 -37.66 -27.96 13.37
C GLN A 8 -38.36 -28.87 12.34
N SER A 9 -37.58 -29.38 11.38
CA SER A 9 -37.66 -30.81 11.03
C SER A 9 -36.44 -31.21 10.21
N MET A 10 -35.43 -31.75 10.88
CA MET A 10 -34.51 -32.79 10.37
C MET A 10 -33.53 -33.16 11.48
N LYS A 11 -34.08 -33.78 12.54
CA LYS A 11 -33.31 -34.61 13.45
C LYS A 11 -32.89 -35.87 12.71
N ARG A 12 -31.64 -36.27 12.95
CA ARG A 12 -31.12 -37.66 12.90
C ARG A 12 -31.06 -38.31 11.52
N GLN A 13 -29.90 -38.17 10.88
CA GLN A 13 -29.30 -39.29 10.18
C GLN A 13 -27.89 -39.52 10.73
N SER A 14 -27.76 -40.63 11.44
CA SER A 14 -26.52 -41.24 11.86
C SER A 14 -25.81 -41.84 10.65
N LEU A 15 -24.59 -41.41 10.37
CA LEU A 15 -23.63 -42.11 9.51
C LEU A 15 -22.24 -42.08 10.19
N PRO A 16 -21.40 -43.10 9.92
CA PRO A 16 -20.77 -43.90 10.98
C PRO A 16 -19.36 -43.45 11.37
N LEU A 17 -18.94 -43.93 12.55
CA LEU A 17 -17.55 -43.93 13.04
C LEU A 17 -16.61 -44.52 11.98
N CYS A 18 -15.77 -43.66 11.38
CA CYS A 18 -14.64 -44.10 10.57
C CYS A 18 -13.46 -43.15 10.77
N SER A 19 -12.39 -43.68 11.35
CA SER A 19 -11.02 -43.16 11.40
C SER A 19 -10.78 -41.82 12.11
N LEU A 20 -10.75 -41.89 13.44
CA LEU A 20 -9.74 -41.19 14.24
C LEU A 20 -8.35 -41.76 13.88
N LEU A 21 -7.73 -41.21 12.84
CA LEU A 21 -6.29 -41.31 12.65
C LEU A 21 -5.72 -39.88 12.72
N LEU A 22 -4.93 -39.68 13.76
CA LEU A 22 -4.05 -38.55 13.98
C LEU A 22 -3.33 -38.15 12.69
N VAL A 23 -3.62 -36.95 12.18
CA VAL A 23 -2.62 -36.15 11.46
C VAL A 23 -2.32 -34.93 12.30
N ALA A 24 -1.85 -35.18 13.53
CA ALA A 24 -0.92 -34.25 14.17
C ALA A 24 0.45 -34.49 13.54
N ALA A 25 0.61 -34.08 12.29
CA ALA A 25 1.87 -34.16 11.57
C ALA A 25 2.43 -32.74 11.40
N ILE A 26 3.29 -32.39 12.36
CA ILE A 26 4.49 -31.56 12.17
C ILE A 26 4.20 -30.20 11.53
N LEU A 27 3.76 -29.23 12.34
CA LEU A 27 4.24 -27.87 12.08
C LEU A 27 5.75 -27.93 12.33
N PRO A 28 6.62 -27.72 11.32
CA PRO A 28 8.01 -27.50 11.64
C PRO A 28 8.05 -26.25 12.54
N ALA A 29 8.40 -26.46 13.80
CA ALA A 29 9.03 -25.40 14.57
C ALA A 29 10.17 -24.86 13.69
N SER A 30 10.19 -23.55 13.49
CA SER A 30 10.98 -22.84 12.46
C SER A 30 10.51 -23.04 11.00
N ALA A 31 9.30 -22.56 10.68
CA ALA A 31 9.16 -21.79 9.45
C ALA A 31 9.98 -20.49 9.62
N GLN A 32 11.30 -20.60 9.45
CA GLN A 32 12.11 -19.42 9.17
C GLN A 32 11.50 -18.82 7.89
N PHE A 33 10.93 -17.62 8.00
CA PHE A 33 10.59 -16.79 6.85
C PHE A 33 11.85 -16.73 6.00
N GLN A 34 11.93 -17.56 4.95
CA GLN A 34 13.03 -17.45 4.02
C GLN A 34 12.92 -16.04 3.44
N PRO A 35 14.03 -15.27 3.37
CA PRO A 35 13.98 -13.98 2.69
C PRO A 35 13.42 -14.25 1.30
N ALA A 36 12.26 -13.65 1.02
CA ALA A 36 11.51 -13.89 -0.20
C ALA A 36 12.45 -13.83 -1.40
N THR A 37 12.39 -14.81 -2.30
CA THR A 37 13.35 -14.98 -3.40
C THR A 37 13.68 -13.63 -4.04
N LYS A 38 14.98 -13.28 -4.01
CA LYS A 38 15.45 -11.98 -4.48
C LYS A 38 15.12 -11.81 -5.97
N PRO A 39 14.34 -10.79 -6.38
CA PRO A 39 14.01 -10.59 -7.78
C PRO A 39 15.28 -10.39 -8.65
N PRO A 40 15.29 -10.83 -9.91
CA PRO A 40 16.48 -10.76 -10.78
C PRO A 40 17.07 -9.36 -10.98
N LYS A 41 16.24 -8.31 -10.82
CA LYS A 41 16.65 -6.91 -11.00
C LYS A 41 17.26 -6.29 -9.74
N VAL A 42 17.20 -6.98 -8.60
CA VAL A 42 17.76 -6.46 -7.34
C VAL A 42 19.28 -6.67 -7.35
N PRO A 43 20.08 -5.64 -7.06
CA PRO A 43 21.54 -5.77 -7.01
C PRO A 43 22.05 -6.72 -5.94
N ASP A 44 23.20 -7.36 -6.16
CA ASP A 44 23.91 -8.09 -5.12
C ASP A 44 24.32 -7.18 -3.97
N GLY A 45 24.23 -7.68 -2.73
CA GLY A 45 24.42 -6.88 -1.53
C GLY A 45 23.21 -6.04 -1.09
N ALA A 46 22.04 -6.18 -1.75
CA ALA A 46 20.80 -5.59 -1.24
C ALA A 46 20.41 -6.15 0.13
N SER A 47 19.92 -5.27 1.00
CA SER A 47 19.42 -5.61 2.33
C SER A 47 17.91 -5.91 2.26
N TRP A 48 17.43 -6.79 3.12
CA TRP A 48 16.01 -7.16 3.17
C TRP A 48 15.37 -6.65 4.45
N ALA A 49 14.17 -6.07 4.34
CA ALA A 49 13.31 -5.75 5.48
C ALA A 49 11.84 -5.70 5.06
N ASN A 50 10.96 -6.22 5.92
CA ASN A 50 9.50 -6.14 5.81
C ASN A 50 8.94 -6.30 4.38
N GLY A 51 9.27 -7.41 3.71
CA GLY A 51 8.70 -7.71 2.39
C GLY A 51 9.40 -7.02 1.20
N SER A 52 10.46 -6.23 1.45
CA SER A 52 11.14 -5.43 0.43
C SER A 52 12.68 -5.55 0.49
N TRP A 53 13.32 -5.46 -0.66
CA TRP A 53 14.76 -5.35 -0.85
C TRP A 53 15.16 -3.89 -0.99
N PHE A 54 16.30 -3.52 -0.40
CA PHE A 54 16.83 -2.17 -0.38
C PHE A 54 18.29 -2.16 -0.85
N TYR A 55 18.63 -1.20 -1.70
CA TYR A 55 20.00 -1.03 -2.16
C TYR A 55 20.35 0.45 -2.24
N LEU A 56 21.57 0.77 -1.81
CA LEU A 56 22.07 2.13 -1.82
C LEU A 56 22.98 2.36 -3.03
N TYR A 57 22.62 3.37 -3.81
CA TYR A 57 23.48 3.93 -4.84
C TYR A 57 24.15 5.19 -4.29
N ASP A 58 25.47 5.17 -4.21
CA ASP A 58 26.26 6.30 -3.68
C ASP A 58 26.48 7.43 -4.70
N THR A 59 25.96 7.28 -5.92
CA THR A 59 26.03 8.31 -6.95
C THR A 59 25.16 9.50 -6.56
N LYS A 60 25.78 10.66 -6.35
CA LYS A 60 25.09 11.89 -5.95
C LYS A 60 24.32 12.51 -7.11
N VAL A 61 23.00 12.64 -6.96
CA VAL A 61 22.09 13.20 -7.98
C VAL A 61 20.93 13.96 -7.33
N PRO A 62 20.18 14.79 -8.08
CA PRO A 62 18.92 15.37 -7.61
C PRO A 62 17.86 14.29 -7.35
N TRP A 63 16.90 14.56 -6.47
CA TRP A 63 15.88 13.60 -6.04
C TRP A 63 15.07 13.00 -7.21
N GLU A 64 14.70 13.81 -8.19
CA GLU A 64 13.93 13.44 -9.38
C GLU A 64 14.71 12.48 -10.25
N LEU A 65 16.02 12.70 -10.36
CA LEU A 65 16.90 11.81 -11.10
C LEU A 65 17.13 10.51 -10.33
N ALA A 66 17.24 10.55 -9.00
CA ALA A 66 17.26 9.35 -8.17
C ALA A 66 15.97 8.52 -8.34
N LYS A 67 14.80 9.17 -8.31
CA LYS A 67 13.49 8.55 -8.58
C LYS A 67 13.49 7.83 -9.93
N LYS A 68 13.82 8.55 -11.00
CA LYS A 68 13.90 7.97 -12.36
C LYS A 68 14.90 6.83 -12.46
N LYS A 69 16.03 6.92 -11.76
CA LYS A 69 17.06 5.87 -11.72
C LYS A 69 16.52 4.61 -11.04
N CYS A 70 15.88 4.71 -9.88
CA CYS A 70 15.24 3.54 -9.24
C CYS A 70 14.16 2.92 -10.13
N GLU A 71 13.32 3.73 -10.77
CA GLU A 71 12.29 3.26 -11.71
C GLU A 71 12.90 2.50 -12.91
N SER A 72 14.00 3.00 -13.46
CA SER A 72 14.69 2.37 -14.60
C SER A 72 15.23 0.96 -14.31
N VAL A 73 15.53 0.66 -13.05
CA VAL A 73 15.97 -0.66 -12.58
C VAL A 73 14.81 -1.51 -12.01
N GLY A 74 13.57 -1.10 -12.28
CA GLY A 74 12.36 -1.82 -11.86
C GLY A 74 12.07 -1.75 -10.36
N GLY A 75 12.65 -0.77 -9.67
CA GLY A 75 12.34 -0.45 -8.28
C GLY A 75 11.71 0.93 -8.16
N GLN A 76 11.74 1.50 -6.97
CA GLN A 76 11.36 2.89 -6.69
C GLN A 76 12.23 3.44 -5.56
N LEU A 77 12.21 4.74 -5.29
CA LEU A 77 12.87 5.26 -4.09
C LEU A 77 12.27 4.61 -2.83
N ALA A 78 13.10 4.39 -1.81
CA ALA A 78 12.73 3.66 -0.61
C ALA A 78 11.56 4.30 0.14
N VAL A 79 10.62 3.46 0.56
CA VAL A 79 9.39 3.79 1.27
C VAL A 79 9.48 3.18 2.66
N ILE A 80 9.45 4.02 3.68
CA ILE A 80 9.66 3.60 5.07
C ILE A 80 8.31 3.56 5.78
N LYS A 81 7.81 2.36 6.08
CA LYS A 81 6.47 2.16 6.66
C LYS A 81 6.48 1.85 8.15
N ASP A 82 7.64 1.58 8.70
CA ASP A 82 7.82 1.08 10.06
C ASP A 82 9.28 1.24 10.51
N ALA A 83 9.48 1.08 11.82
CA ALA A 83 10.79 1.21 12.46
C ALA A 83 11.79 0.12 12.03
N GLU A 84 11.33 -1.09 11.68
CA GLU A 84 12.21 -2.17 11.23
C GLU A 84 12.84 -1.84 9.87
N THR A 85 12.00 -1.38 8.94
CA THR A 85 12.40 -0.90 7.63
C THR A 85 13.34 0.30 7.76
N TRP A 86 13.02 1.23 8.67
CA TRP A 86 13.89 2.37 8.95
C TRP A 86 15.28 1.91 9.44
N ALA A 87 15.34 1.03 10.44
CA ALA A 87 16.60 0.54 10.99
C ALA A 87 17.48 -0.15 9.92
N CYS A 88 16.86 -0.93 9.03
CA CYS A 88 17.54 -1.56 7.90
C CYS A 88 18.14 -0.52 6.95
N VAL A 89 17.34 0.46 6.51
CA VAL A 89 17.80 1.53 5.62
C VAL A 89 18.87 2.40 6.30
N ARG A 90 18.70 2.73 7.58
CA ARG A 90 19.65 3.53 8.35
C ARG A 90 21.02 2.88 8.46
N LYS A 91 21.07 1.56 8.62
CA LYS A 91 22.30 0.77 8.60
C LYS A 91 22.93 0.77 7.20
N LEU A 92 22.11 0.57 6.17
CA LEU A 92 22.54 0.57 4.77
C LEU A 92 23.18 1.90 4.35
N THR A 93 22.60 3.04 4.75
CA THR A 93 23.17 4.37 4.46
C THR A 93 24.46 4.64 5.22
N SER A 94 24.75 3.92 6.31
CA SER A 94 25.97 4.11 7.11
C SER A 94 26.18 5.57 7.54
N ARG A 95 25.09 6.26 7.90
CA ARG A 95 25.06 7.70 8.26
C ARG A 95 25.45 8.65 7.13
N ARG A 96 25.32 8.23 5.87
CA ARG A 96 25.33 9.16 4.73
C ARG A 96 23.97 9.83 4.56
N GLU A 97 24.01 11.02 3.98
CA GLU A 97 22.82 11.69 3.49
C GLU A 97 22.35 11.02 2.20
N CYS A 98 21.11 10.55 2.19
CA CYS A 98 20.56 9.80 1.06
C CYS A 98 19.11 10.19 0.81
N TRP A 99 18.72 10.21 -0.46
CA TRP A 99 17.33 10.34 -0.86
C TRP A 99 16.52 9.10 -0.54
N LEU A 100 15.33 9.35 0.00
CA LEU A 100 14.24 8.39 0.16
C LEU A 100 13.03 8.85 -0.65
N GLY A 101 11.99 8.03 -0.71
CA GLY A 101 10.83 8.25 -1.57
C GLY A 101 9.78 9.21 -1.03
N GLY A 102 10.03 9.95 0.05
CA GLY A 102 9.09 10.90 0.61
C GLY A 102 9.16 12.25 -0.11
N THR A 103 7.99 12.83 -0.43
CA THR A 103 7.88 14.18 -0.97
C THR A 103 6.52 14.79 -0.66
N ASP A 104 6.47 16.11 -0.51
CA ASP A 104 5.24 16.91 -0.45
C ASP A 104 5.20 18.01 -1.53
N GLU A 105 6.04 17.92 -2.57
CA GLU A 105 6.14 18.89 -3.69
C GLU A 105 4.78 19.26 -4.31
N LYS A 106 3.82 18.33 -4.28
CA LYS A 106 2.47 18.55 -4.81
C LYS A 106 1.62 19.45 -3.92
N GLN A 107 1.80 19.37 -2.61
CA GLN A 107 1.04 20.09 -1.60
C GLN A 107 1.83 20.09 -0.30
N GLU A 108 2.39 21.25 0.01
CA GLU A 108 3.14 21.52 1.24
C GLU A 108 2.42 20.99 2.49
N GLY A 109 3.17 20.33 3.37
CA GLY A 109 2.67 19.71 4.60
C GLY A 109 1.89 18.40 4.38
N THR A 110 1.67 17.99 3.13
CA THR A 110 1.00 16.71 2.78
C THR A 110 2.00 15.72 2.18
N TRP A 111 2.82 15.15 3.05
CA TRP A 111 3.85 14.19 2.66
C TRP A 111 3.28 12.87 2.14
N LYS A 112 3.77 12.46 0.97
CA LYS A 112 3.46 11.17 0.33
C LYS A 112 4.72 10.45 -0.07
N TRP A 113 4.62 9.13 -0.07
CA TRP A 113 5.62 8.25 -0.65
C TRP A 113 5.46 8.18 -2.17
N VAL A 114 6.54 7.83 -2.87
CA VAL A 114 6.52 7.59 -4.33
C VAL A 114 5.55 6.49 -4.78
N ASP A 115 5.08 5.61 -3.87
CA ASP A 115 4.02 4.64 -4.13
C ASP A 115 2.59 5.22 -4.02
N GLY A 116 2.48 6.52 -3.75
CA GLY A 116 1.22 7.26 -3.64
C GLY A 116 0.58 7.25 -2.25
N THR A 117 1.10 6.45 -1.31
CA THR A 117 0.55 6.37 0.04
C THR A 117 1.03 7.54 0.91
N VAL A 118 0.20 7.96 1.86
CA VAL A 118 0.56 9.01 2.83
C VAL A 118 1.61 8.47 3.82
N LEU A 119 2.44 9.37 4.37
CA LEU A 119 3.35 9.05 5.46
C LEU A 119 2.55 8.75 6.74
N GLY A 120 2.38 7.46 7.06
CA GLY A 120 1.79 7.01 8.33
C GLY A 120 2.82 6.79 9.44
N TYR A 121 4.03 6.36 9.07
CA TYR A 121 5.19 6.30 9.95
C TYR A 121 6.12 7.47 9.62
N THR A 122 6.62 8.14 10.65
CA THR A 122 7.57 9.24 10.51
C THR A 122 8.75 9.07 11.46
N ASN A 123 9.90 9.60 11.05
CA ASN A 123 11.09 9.73 11.88
C ASN A 123 11.81 11.05 11.58
N TRP A 124 11.03 12.13 11.50
CA TRP A 124 11.53 13.50 11.34
C TRP A 124 12.44 13.86 12.51
N LEU A 125 13.50 14.62 12.23
CA LEU A 125 14.29 15.21 13.29
C LEU A 125 13.53 16.34 13.99
N ASP A 126 14.00 16.71 15.17
CA ASP A 126 13.42 17.82 15.93
C ASP A 126 13.48 19.11 15.09
N GLY A 127 12.32 19.70 14.85
CA GLY A 127 12.17 20.89 14.00
C GLY A 127 11.74 20.59 12.56
N GLU A 128 11.75 19.32 12.13
CA GLU A 128 11.39 18.91 10.77
C GLU A 128 9.96 18.33 10.67
N PRO A 129 9.33 18.39 9.50
CA PRO A 129 9.76 19.15 8.31
C PRO A 129 9.54 20.66 8.53
N ASN A 130 10.51 21.48 8.12
CA ASN A 130 10.50 22.92 8.40
C ASN A 130 10.17 23.80 7.17
N ASN A 131 10.27 23.23 5.97
CA ASN A 131 10.08 23.87 4.68
C ASN A 131 10.91 25.16 4.50
N SER A 132 12.23 25.09 4.68
CA SER A 132 13.09 26.27 4.63
C SER A 132 12.97 26.96 3.27
N ASP A 133 12.84 28.28 3.32
CA ASP A 133 12.64 29.16 2.16
C ASP A 133 11.45 28.76 1.26
N ASN A 134 10.47 28.00 1.79
CA ASN A 134 9.36 27.41 1.03
C ASN A 134 9.83 26.58 -0.18
N SER A 135 10.92 25.83 -0.02
CA SER A 135 11.58 25.14 -1.13
C SER A 135 11.95 23.68 -0.85
N GLU A 136 11.72 23.21 0.38
CA GLU A 136 12.13 21.87 0.83
C GLU A 136 10.99 20.89 0.68
N HIS A 137 11.10 20.01 -0.31
CA HIS A 137 9.98 19.14 -0.71
C HIS A 137 10.35 17.66 -0.78
N TYR A 138 11.58 17.30 -0.40
CA TYR A 138 12.12 15.96 -0.61
C TYR A 138 12.77 15.42 0.66
N LEU A 139 12.43 14.17 0.97
CA LEU A 139 12.89 13.52 2.20
C LEU A 139 14.32 12.99 2.03
N SER A 140 15.20 13.37 2.95
CA SER A 140 16.56 12.83 3.05
C SER A 140 16.88 12.27 4.43
N THR A 141 17.80 11.31 4.50
CA THR A 141 18.35 10.81 5.77
C THR A 141 19.41 11.76 6.32
N SER A 142 19.45 11.98 7.63
CA SER A 142 20.48 12.82 8.25
C SER A 142 21.85 12.13 8.35
N ILE A 143 22.92 12.94 8.22
CA ILE A 143 24.30 12.53 8.50
C ILE A 143 24.63 12.55 10.00
N GLN A 144 24.00 13.46 10.75
CA GLN A 144 24.33 13.74 12.15
C GLN A 144 23.52 12.86 13.10
N GLU A 145 22.22 12.71 12.83
CA GLU A 145 21.27 12.09 13.74
C GLU A 145 20.57 10.88 13.11
N ASP A 146 19.73 10.20 13.90
CA ASP A 146 18.90 9.10 13.43
C ASP A 146 17.50 9.58 13.06
N GLY A 147 17.41 10.24 11.91
CA GLY A 147 16.14 10.77 11.44
C GLY A 147 16.20 11.36 10.04
N TRP A 148 15.14 12.07 9.71
CA TRP A 148 14.85 12.61 8.39
C TRP A 148 14.86 14.12 8.40
N LEU A 149 15.23 14.68 7.25
CA LEU A 149 15.20 16.09 6.90
C LEU A 149 14.30 16.24 5.67
N ASP A 150 13.56 17.33 5.57
CA ASP A 150 13.07 17.85 4.30
C ASP A 150 14.15 18.76 3.70
N VAL A 151 14.40 18.64 2.40
CA VAL A 151 15.45 19.41 1.74
C VAL A 151 15.02 19.84 0.34
N ALA A 152 15.63 20.93 -0.15
CA ALA A 152 15.32 21.52 -1.45
C ALA A 152 15.97 20.77 -2.63
N LYS A 153 15.55 21.08 -3.86
CA LYS A 153 16.12 20.52 -5.12
C LYS A 153 17.43 21.16 -5.61
N GLY A 154 18.00 22.10 -4.85
CA GLY A 154 19.16 22.90 -5.27
C GLY A 154 20.44 22.08 -5.53
N TYR A 155 21.49 22.72 -6.06
CA TYR A 155 22.76 22.05 -6.40
C TYR A 155 23.41 21.33 -5.22
N ASP A 156 23.31 21.90 -4.02
CA ASP A 156 23.84 21.32 -2.77
C ASP A 156 23.01 20.14 -2.25
N ALA A 157 21.88 19.82 -2.91
CA ALA A 157 21.03 18.69 -2.58
C ALA A 157 21.42 17.39 -3.28
N ASN A 158 22.48 17.35 -4.08
CA ASN A 158 22.91 16.10 -4.72
C ASN A 158 23.34 15.06 -3.68
N LYS A 159 22.60 13.96 -3.56
CA LYS A 159 22.81 12.91 -2.54
C LYS A 159 22.79 11.52 -3.15
N GLY A 160 23.37 10.55 -2.44
CA GLY A 160 23.14 9.14 -2.73
C GLY A 160 21.65 8.83 -2.58
N TYR A 161 21.21 7.65 -3.00
CA TYR A 161 19.78 7.32 -2.95
C TYR A 161 19.55 5.84 -2.71
N VAL A 162 18.50 5.55 -1.95
CA VAL A 162 18.12 4.17 -1.63
C VAL A 162 16.96 3.76 -2.53
N CYS A 163 17.18 2.76 -3.36
CA CYS A 163 16.11 2.13 -4.12
C CYS A 163 15.53 0.95 -3.32
N GLN A 164 14.25 0.69 -3.53
CA GLN A 164 13.55 -0.47 -3.03
C GLN A 164 12.90 -1.28 -4.15
N TRP A 165 12.75 -2.58 -3.90
CA TRP A 165 12.00 -3.52 -4.71
C TRP A 165 11.15 -4.38 -3.79
N LYS A 166 9.91 -4.66 -4.17
CA LYS A 166 9.11 -5.63 -3.42
C LYS A 166 9.63 -7.04 -3.68
N SER A 167 9.37 -7.95 -2.75
CA SER A 167 9.57 -9.38 -2.99
C SER A 167 8.80 -9.86 -4.20
N ALA A 168 9.27 -10.95 -4.81
CA ALA A 168 8.54 -11.65 -5.86
C ALA A 168 7.11 -12.00 -5.43
N GLU A 169 6.91 -12.46 -4.19
CA GLU A 169 5.59 -12.78 -3.62
C GLU A 169 4.68 -11.54 -3.52
N THR A 170 5.20 -10.44 -2.97
CA THR A 170 4.43 -9.19 -2.85
C THR A 170 4.14 -8.58 -4.21
N ASP A 171 5.09 -8.64 -5.14
CA ASP A 171 4.92 -8.19 -6.52
C ASP A 171 3.84 -9.00 -7.25
N GLU A 172 3.87 -10.33 -7.13
CA GLU A 172 2.87 -11.19 -7.76
C GLU A 172 1.48 -10.92 -7.20
N PHE A 173 1.34 -10.85 -5.88
CA PHE A 173 0.08 -10.50 -5.23
C PHE A 173 -0.44 -9.13 -5.70
N ASN A 174 0.43 -8.12 -5.74
CA ASN A 174 0.06 -6.78 -6.21
C ASN A 174 -0.39 -6.80 -7.68
N ARG A 175 0.33 -7.50 -8.56
CA ARG A 175 -0.05 -7.66 -9.98
C ARG A 175 -1.39 -8.37 -10.14
N LEU A 176 -1.65 -9.42 -9.36
CA LEU A 176 -2.93 -10.14 -9.38
C LEU A 176 -4.07 -9.23 -8.90
N ARG A 177 -3.85 -8.47 -7.84
CA ARG A 177 -4.82 -7.49 -7.33
C ARG A 177 -5.13 -6.40 -8.35
N ASP A 178 -4.12 -5.86 -9.03
CA ASP A 178 -4.32 -4.80 -10.03
C ASP A 178 -5.05 -5.34 -11.27
N ARG A 179 -4.69 -6.54 -11.73
CA ARG A 179 -5.45 -7.25 -12.78
C ARG A 179 -6.91 -7.46 -12.39
N TRP A 180 -7.17 -7.84 -11.14
CA TRP A 180 -8.54 -7.98 -10.64
C TRP A 180 -9.28 -6.65 -10.62
N ARG A 181 -8.64 -5.55 -10.18
CA ARG A 181 -9.23 -4.21 -10.19
C ARG A 181 -9.58 -3.76 -11.60
N GLU A 182 -8.68 -3.95 -12.57
CA GLU A 182 -8.93 -3.64 -13.98
C GLU A 182 -10.05 -4.50 -14.57
N ALA A 183 -10.06 -5.80 -14.26
CA ALA A 183 -11.13 -6.70 -14.70
C ALA A 183 -12.49 -6.30 -14.10
N LYS A 184 -12.53 -5.96 -12.81
CA LYS A 184 -13.74 -5.44 -12.15
C LYS A 184 -14.18 -4.12 -12.80
N ALA A 185 -13.27 -3.18 -13.00
CA ALA A 185 -13.54 -1.91 -13.66
C ALA A 185 -14.11 -2.08 -15.07
N ARG A 186 -13.64 -3.10 -15.81
CA ARG A 186 -14.10 -3.37 -17.18
C ARG A 186 -15.43 -4.11 -17.24
N ALA A 187 -15.65 -5.09 -16.36
CA ALA A 187 -16.79 -6.00 -16.46
C ALA A 187 -17.96 -5.60 -15.54
N VAL A 188 -17.68 -5.13 -14.33
CA VAL A 188 -18.70 -4.90 -13.29
C VAL A 188 -19.15 -3.45 -13.25
N GLU A 189 -18.22 -2.48 -13.34
CA GLU A 189 -18.59 -1.07 -13.23
C GLU A 189 -19.58 -0.58 -14.30
N PRO A 190 -19.53 -1.01 -15.58
CA PRO A 190 -20.56 -0.64 -16.55
C PRO A 190 -21.95 -1.20 -16.21
N ILE A 191 -22.00 -2.40 -15.61
CA ILE A 191 -23.26 -3.03 -15.18
C ILE A 191 -23.81 -2.26 -13.98
N ASN A 192 -22.99 -1.99 -12.98
CA ASN A 192 -23.35 -1.19 -11.81
C ASN A 192 -23.82 0.21 -12.21
N ALA A 193 -23.14 0.85 -13.18
CA ALA A 193 -23.54 2.14 -13.72
C ALA A 193 -24.92 2.10 -14.38
N LYS A 194 -25.19 1.07 -15.20
CA LYS A 194 -26.51 0.90 -15.84
C LYS A 194 -27.61 0.65 -14.80
N TYR A 195 -27.32 -0.17 -13.78
CA TYR A 195 -28.28 -0.45 -12.73
C TYR A 195 -28.59 0.78 -11.87
N ARG A 196 -27.56 1.54 -11.46
CA ARG A 196 -27.73 2.85 -10.79
C ARG A 196 -28.57 3.81 -11.62
N GLN A 197 -28.34 3.89 -12.93
CA GLN A 197 -29.13 4.75 -13.81
C GLN A 197 -30.61 4.37 -13.82
N GLU A 198 -30.94 3.07 -13.78
CA GLU A 198 -32.32 2.62 -13.75
C GLU A 198 -32.99 2.86 -12.39
N LEU A 199 -32.27 2.60 -11.29
CA LEU A 199 -32.75 2.92 -9.95
C LEU A 199 -32.99 4.42 -9.77
N GLN A 200 -32.15 5.27 -10.36
CA GLN A 200 -32.34 6.72 -10.32
C GLN A 200 -33.64 7.14 -11.03
N LYS A 201 -33.97 6.52 -12.17
CA LYS A 201 -35.25 6.79 -12.86
C LYS A 201 -36.45 6.39 -11.99
N LEU A 202 -36.37 5.25 -11.31
CA LEU A 202 -37.42 4.80 -10.40
C LEU A 202 -37.56 5.75 -9.20
N LEU A 203 -36.43 6.21 -8.65
CA LEU A 203 -36.41 7.18 -7.56
C LEU A 203 -37.10 8.49 -7.98
N ASP A 204 -36.81 9.00 -9.16
CA ASP A 204 -37.44 10.21 -9.70
C ASP A 204 -38.96 10.03 -9.88
N GLN A 205 -39.39 8.85 -10.34
CA GLN A 205 -40.81 8.50 -10.47
C GLN A 205 -41.51 8.41 -9.11
N ALA A 206 -40.89 7.76 -8.11
CA ALA A 206 -41.42 7.63 -6.76
C ALA A 206 -41.57 9.01 -6.09
N ASN A 207 -40.57 9.88 -6.23
CA ASN A 207 -40.62 11.26 -5.74
C ASN A 207 -41.76 12.04 -6.38
N LYS A 208 -41.92 11.96 -7.71
CA LYS A 208 -43.00 12.64 -8.43
C LYS A 208 -44.39 12.13 -8.01
N ALA A 209 -44.50 10.85 -7.65
CA ALA A 209 -45.73 10.23 -7.17
C ALA A 209 -45.99 10.45 -5.67
N GLY A 210 -45.10 11.14 -4.94
CA GLY A 210 -45.23 11.37 -3.49
C GLY A 210 -45.03 10.13 -2.63
N LYS A 211 -44.43 9.06 -3.17
CA LYS A 211 -44.21 7.78 -2.47
C LYS A 211 -42.91 7.80 -1.68
N GLN A 212 -42.94 8.41 -0.50
CA GLN A 212 -41.73 8.65 0.31
C GLN A 212 -41.02 7.36 0.75
N ASP A 213 -41.75 6.33 1.19
CA ASP A 213 -41.13 5.08 1.65
C ASP A 213 -40.39 4.34 0.52
N GLU A 214 -40.96 4.36 -0.69
CA GLU A 214 -40.36 3.77 -1.89
C GLU A 214 -39.10 4.55 -2.31
N ALA A 215 -39.13 5.88 -2.25
CA ALA A 215 -37.98 6.73 -2.54
C ALA A 215 -36.82 6.51 -1.53
N VAL A 216 -37.12 6.34 -0.24
CA VAL A 216 -36.11 6.04 0.79
C VAL A 216 -35.47 4.68 0.54
N ALA A 217 -36.25 3.66 0.18
CA ALA A 217 -35.73 2.33 -0.14
C ALA A 217 -34.81 2.35 -1.37
N LEU A 218 -35.23 3.01 -2.46
CA LEU A 218 -34.44 3.13 -3.69
C LEU A 218 -33.12 3.88 -3.47
N LYS A 219 -33.14 4.95 -2.67
CA LYS A 219 -31.91 5.69 -2.33
C LYS A 219 -30.89 4.82 -1.60
N LYS A 220 -31.35 4.03 -0.63
CA LYS A 220 -30.49 3.08 0.11
C LYS A 220 -29.86 2.04 -0.82
N GLU A 221 -30.59 1.59 -1.83
CA GLU A 221 -30.09 0.61 -2.80
C GLU A 221 -29.06 1.22 -3.76
N ILE A 222 -29.25 2.48 -4.18
CA ILE A 222 -28.25 3.24 -4.96
C ILE A 222 -26.94 3.40 -4.18
N ASP A 223 -27.03 3.83 -2.91
CA ASP A 223 -25.87 4.05 -2.04
C ASP A 223 -25.09 2.74 -1.76
N ALA A 224 -25.75 1.58 -1.86
CA ALA A 224 -25.12 0.27 -1.65
C ALA A 224 -24.34 -0.26 -2.88
N ILE A 225 -24.43 0.40 -4.04
CA ILE A 225 -23.75 0.01 -5.28
C ILE A 225 -22.41 0.78 -5.46
N GLU A 226 -22.09 1.72 -4.56
CA GLU A 226 -20.79 2.42 -4.47
C GLU A 226 -19.71 1.55 -3.81
#